data_AF-A0A7C4FT65-F1
#
_entry.id   AF-A0A7C4FT65-F1
#
_cell.length_a   1.000
_cell.length_b   1.000
_cell.length_c   1.000
_cell.angle_alpha   90.00
_cell.angle_beta   90.00
_cell.angle_gamma   90.00
#
_symmetry.space_group_name_H-M   'P 1'
#
loop_
_entity.id
_entity.type
_entity.pdbx_description
1 polymer ?
#
loop_
_entity_poly.entity_id
_entity_poly.type
_entity_poly.pdbx_seq_one_letter_code
_entity_poly.pdbx_strand_id
1 'polypeptide(L)'
;MLWRSTIKNYLNDPLWTERDAYDAGHYLMVPIHAAFLLENEDWINDFCQHINRFIQYGFEEFRKIESTGNRLQYLYFLSRFLVLAETSKRSYLIPDKLPDFIYKEIESIWIMPAWFWGREPFPNGMKERILYKLEKQNLPFSYYQAIIDYEIYVFAIAADLKRYEETSKIEKGWLLITEILDISYRVFSQEGVFQLDGGWLFQPGIWKDHPDYVYAGQDAVLPNLSQKPVGDIAVNTSHSHRLPLWLISLQNAYSKDSEEYNLYSKIRRALAKQFYGKVLVPPSDDCDFYRTTNFMDGKNGVYRYNYQTLGENKGYGPYQLSGTMLLGWWTFLYSGKEYELYSHLTNQFPLSAESMEIYGGTGTTRERHPLLMNTQYTNGMLELITSLSAEIQKSKGDIDKNQIIDLSDLKIIIGNFGREDINAIIASPDVNQDGIVDILDILYIIILMQRFSYR
;
A
#
# COMPACT_ATOMS: atom_id res chain seq x y z
N MET A 1 19.95 -1.50 16.12
CA MET A 1 19.34 -2.06 17.35
C MET A 1 17.86 -2.37 17.16
N LEU A 2 17.05 -1.41 16.70
CA LEU A 2 15.60 -1.57 16.46
C LEU A 2 15.24 -2.75 15.53
N TRP A 3 15.95 -2.93 14.40
CA TRP A 3 15.70 -4.06 13.49
C TRP A 3 15.69 -5.41 14.20
N ARG A 4 16.70 -5.64 15.08
CA ARG A 4 16.87 -6.91 15.78
C ARG A 4 15.76 -7.16 16.81
N SER A 5 15.31 -6.13 17.52
CA SER A 5 14.25 -6.24 18.54
C SER A 5 12.84 -6.29 17.96
N THR A 6 12.67 -5.87 16.70
CA THR A 6 11.36 -5.74 16.04
C THR A 6 11.25 -6.69 14.84
N ILE A 7 11.69 -6.28 13.65
CA ILE A 7 11.50 -6.99 12.38
C ILE A 7 12.15 -8.36 12.39
N LYS A 8 13.42 -8.49 12.79
CA LYS A 8 14.08 -9.81 12.86
C LYS A 8 13.36 -10.75 13.83
N ASN A 9 12.96 -10.22 14.99
CA ASN A 9 12.23 -11.00 15.97
C ASN A 9 10.88 -11.47 15.41
N TYR A 10 10.14 -10.57 14.77
CA TYR A 10 8.86 -10.88 14.15
C TYR A 10 9.00 -11.90 13.00
N LEU A 11 10.02 -11.74 12.16
CA LEU A 11 10.32 -12.65 11.05
C LEU A 11 10.74 -14.05 11.52
N ASN A 12 11.11 -14.27 12.78
CA ASN A 12 11.43 -15.61 13.29
C ASN A 12 10.18 -16.48 13.49
N ASP A 13 9.02 -15.86 13.71
CA ASP A 13 7.76 -16.57 13.93
C ASP A 13 7.09 -17.01 12.61
N PRO A 14 6.21 -18.03 12.65
CA PRO A 14 5.45 -18.47 11.48
C PRO A 14 4.31 -17.50 11.18
N LEU A 15 4.60 -16.46 10.41
CA LEU A 15 3.66 -15.36 10.13
C LEU A 15 2.57 -15.71 9.10
N TRP A 16 2.55 -16.93 8.57
CA TRP A 16 1.58 -17.45 7.60
C TRP A 16 0.37 -18.11 8.29
N THR A 17 -0.10 -17.56 9.40
CA THR A 17 -1.24 -18.06 10.20
C THR A 17 -2.46 -17.14 10.05
N GLU A 18 -3.65 -17.60 10.45
CA GLU A 18 -4.89 -16.79 10.43
C GLU A 18 -4.73 -15.48 11.21
N ARG A 19 -4.02 -15.53 12.35
CA ARG A 19 -3.76 -14.37 13.21
C ARG A 19 -2.82 -13.37 12.55
N ASP A 20 -1.74 -13.85 11.94
CA ASP A 20 -0.57 -13.03 11.63
C ASP A 20 -0.45 -12.63 10.15
N ALA A 21 -1.02 -13.40 9.21
CA ALA A 21 -0.80 -13.20 7.77
C ALA A 21 -1.23 -11.80 7.28
N TYR A 22 -2.35 -11.30 7.80
CA TYR A 22 -2.82 -9.94 7.54
C TYR A 22 -1.79 -8.90 7.98
N ASP A 23 -1.32 -8.99 9.24
CA ASP A 23 -0.41 -8.00 9.79
C ASP A 23 0.99 -8.09 9.18
N ALA A 24 1.47 -9.29 8.88
CA ALA A 24 2.73 -9.50 8.19
C ALA A 24 2.74 -8.77 6.84
N GLY A 25 1.65 -8.88 6.07
CA GLY A 25 1.46 -8.16 4.81
C GLY A 25 1.55 -6.63 4.96
N HIS A 26 1.18 -6.08 6.12
CA HIS A 26 1.24 -4.63 6.42
C HIS A 26 2.60 -4.17 6.91
N TYR A 27 3.07 -4.78 7.98
CA TYR A 27 4.21 -4.29 8.76
C TYR A 27 5.56 -4.62 8.12
N LEU A 28 5.61 -5.62 7.24
CA LEU A 28 6.86 -6.02 6.57
C LEU A 28 7.06 -5.35 5.21
N MET A 29 6.06 -4.68 4.66
CA MET A 29 6.10 -4.16 3.30
C MET A 29 7.13 -3.03 3.10
N VAL A 30 7.18 -2.05 4.00
CA VAL A 30 8.24 -1.04 3.96
C VAL A 30 9.61 -1.64 4.31
N PRO A 31 9.75 -2.44 5.39
CA PRO A 31 11.02 -3.09 5.72
C PRO A 31 11.64 -3.92 4.59
N ILE A 32 10.86 -4.70 3.84
CA ILE A 32 11.41 -5.48 2.72
C ILE A 32 11.89 -4.58 1.58
N HIS A 33 11.11 -3.55 1.23
CA HIS A 33 11.52 -2.58 0.24
C HIS A 33 12.80 -1.84 0.66
N ALA A 34 12.91 -1.42 1.92
CA ALA A 34 14.09 -0.77 2.45
C ALA A 34 15.32 -1.69 2.44
N ALA A 35 15.16 -2.98 2.80
CA ALA A 35 16.26 -3.94 2.78
C ALA A 35 16.91 -4.07 1.39
N PHE A 36 16.08 -4.17 0.34
CA PHE A 36 16.58 -4.26 -1.04
C PHE A 36 17.10 -2.93 -1.58
N LEU A 37 16.45 -1.82 -1.28
CA LEU A 37 16.86 -0.49 -1.76
C LEU A 37 18.18 -0.04 -1.14
N LEU A 38 18.34 -0.24 0.17
CA LEU A 38 19.55 0.10 0.92
C LEU A 38 20.65 -0.97 0.78
N GLU A 39 20.40 -2.01 -0.01
CA GLU A 39 21.33 -3.11 -0.26
C GLU A 39 21.87 -3.76 1.04
N ASN A 40 21.02 -3.85 2.07
CA ASN A 40 21.42 -4.37 3.39
C ASN A 40 21.31 -5.91 3.42
N GLU A 41 22.46 -6.59 3.27
CA GLU A 41 22.53 -8.05 3.21
C GLU A 41 21.94 -8.78 4.43
N ASP A 42 22.17 -8.26 5.64
CA ASP A 42 21.67 -8.89 6.86
C ASP A 42 20.13 -8.88 6.89
N TRP A 43 19.54 -7.75 6.47
CA TRP A 43 18.08 -7.59 6.43
C TRP A 43 17.46 -8.44 5.32
N ILE A 44 18.08 -8.45 4.14
CA ILE A 44 17.67 -9.31 3.02
C ILE A 44 17.70 -10.79 3.46
N ASN A 45 18.76 -11.21 4.15
CA ASN A 45 18.91 -12.58 4.64
C ASN A 45 17.85 -12.96 5.69
N ASP A 46 17.47 -12.05 6.58
CA ASP A 46 16.38 -12.29 7.54
C ASP A 46 15.04 -12.60 6.82
N PHE A 47 14.73 -11.87 5.73
CA PHE A 47 13.57 -12.17 4.89
C PHE A 47 13.70 -13.49 4.14
N CYS A 48 14.86 -13.77 3.55
CA CYS A 48 15.11 -15.02 2.84
C CYS A 48 14.92 -16.21 3.77
N GLN A 49 15.40 -16.13 5.02
CA GLN A 49 15.21 -17.18 6.02
C GLN A 49 13.73 -17.39 6.35
N HIS A 50 12.96 -16.31 6.54
CA HIS A 50 11.51 -16.41 6.79
C HIS A 50 10.79 -17.10 5.63
N ILE A 51 11.05 -16.65 4.40
CA ILE A 51 10.41 -17.19 3.19
C ILE A 51 10.84 -18.64 2.93
N ASN A 52 12.10 -19.01 3.17
CA ASN A 52 12.55 -20.39 3.07
C ASN A 52 11.81 -21.31 4.05
N ARG A 53 11.59 -20.88 5.29
CA ARG A 53 10.77 -21.64 6.25
C ARG A 53 9.31 -21.76 5.80
N PHE A 54 8.75 -20.69 5.25
CA PHE A 54 7.41 -20.73 4.65
C PHE A 54 7.31 -21.75 3.52
N ILE A 55 8.26 -21.77 2.58
CA ILE A 55 8.29 -22.75 1.49
C ILE A 55 8.44 -24.18 1.99
N GLN A 56 9.25 -24.38 3.03
CA GLN A 56 9.56 -25.71 3.55
C GLN A 56 8.43 -26.30 4.40
N TYR A 57 7.71 -25.46 5.15
CA TYR A 57 6.78 -25.91 6.20
C TYR A 57 5.40 -25.24 6.19
N GLY A 58 5.25 -24.10 5.51
CA GLY A 58 4.12 -23.20 5.71
C GLY A 58 2.94 -23.37 4.75
N PHE A 59 3.09 -24.03 3.60
CA PHE A 59 2.03 -24.12 2.58
C PHE A 59 0.72 -24.71 3.09
N GLU A 60 0.79 -25.84 3.81
CA GLU A 60 -0.41 -26.53 4.31
C GLU A 60 -1.09 -25.78 5.45
N GLU A 61 -0.33 -25.04 6.26
CA GLU A 61 -0.89 -24.18 7.29
C GLU A 61 -1.52 -22.92 6.68
N PHE A 62 -0.83 -22.31 5.72
CA PHE A 62 -1.29 -21.11 5.03
C PHE A 62 -2.62 -21.33 4.28
N ARG A 63 -2.81 -22.49 3.66
CA ARG A 63 -4.07 -22.83 2.97
C ARG A 63 -5.26 -23.02 3.92
N LYS A 64 -5.02 -23.21 5.21
CA LYS A 64 -6.06 -23.31 6.24
C LYS A 64 -6.54 -21.95 6.74
N ILE A 65 -5.88 -20.86 6.36
CA ILE A 65 -6.37 -19.50 6.63
C ILE A 65 -7.73 -19.34 5.95
N GLU A 66 -8.77 -19.17 6.75
CA GLU A 66 -10.17 -19.04 6.32
C GLU A 66 -10.37 -17.71 5.60
N SER A 67 -9.76 -16.63 6.12
CA SER A 67 -9.83 -15.32 5.50
C SER A 67 -8.96 -15.28 4.24
N THR A 68 -9.61 -15.39 3.08
CA THR A 68 -8.91 -15.23 1.80
C THR A 68 -8.29 -13.82 1.66
N GLY A 69 -8.88 -12.81 2.32
CA GLY A 69 -8.28 -11.48 2.43
C GLY A 69 -6.92 -11.51 3.15
N ASN A 70 -6.80 -12.23 4.26
CA ASN A 70 -5.54 -12.38 4.99
C ASN A 70 -4.48 -13.10 4.15
N ARG A 71 -4.89 -14.14 3.42
CA ARG A 71 -4.03 -14.85 2.46
C ARG A 71 -3.51 -13.92 1.37
N LEU A 72 -4.37 -13.11 0.77
CA LEU A 72 -3.98 -12.18 -0.29
C LEU A 72 -2.95 -11.15 0.17
N GLN A 73 -3.03 -10.66 1.41
CA GLN A 73 -2.03 -9.71 1.91
C GLN A 73 -0.64 -10.34 2.04
N TYR A 74 -0.58 -11.57 2.55
CA TYR A 74 0.67 -12.30 2.68
C TYR A 74 1.21 -12.73 1.31
N LEU A 75 0.35 -13.16 0.39
CA LEU A 75 0.74 -13.45 -1.00
C LEU A 75 1.32 -12.21 -1.69
N TYR A 76 0.77 -11.02 -1.43
CA TYR A 76 1.33 -9.79 -1.96
C TYR A 76 2.70 -9.46 -1.37
N PHE A 77 2.90 -9.67 -0.07
CA PHE A 77 4.24 -9.58 0.52
C PHE A 77 5.25 -10.53 -0.17
N LEU A 78 4.85 -11.77 -0.46
CA LEU A 78 5.68 -12.72 -1.18
C LEU A 78 5.94 -12.32 -2.64
N SER A 79 4.94 -11.80 -3.36
CA SER A 79 5.12 -11.36 -4.75
C SER A 79 6.01 -10.12 -4.84
N ARG A 80 5.93 -9.22 -3.87
CA ARG A 80 6.87 -8.09 -3.75
C ARG A 80 8.31 -8.57 -3.53
N PHE A 81 8.53 -9.59 -2.69
CA PHE A 81 9.85 -10.20 -2.55
C PHE A 81 10.40 -10.72 -3.90
N LEU A 82 9.57 -11.40 -4.70
CA LEU A 82 9.98 -11.89 -6.03
C LEU A 82 10.48 -10.75 -6.92
N VAL A 83 9.67 -9.70 -7.06
CA VAL A 83 10.01 -8.55 -7.90
C VAL A 83 11.27 -7.85 -7.40
N LEU A 84 11.39 -7.62 -6.09
CA LEU A 84 12.56 -6.97 -5.49
C LEU A 84 13.83 -7.81 -5.69
N ALA A 85 13.79 -9.11 -5.41
CA ALA A 85 14.93 -10.00 -5.61
C ALA A 85 15.38 -10.04 -7.08
N GLU A 86 14.44 -10.14 -8.01
CA GLU A 86 14.74 -10.21 -9.44
C GLU A 86 15.34 -8.89 -9.96
N THR A 87 14.66 -7.77 -9.70
CA THR A 87 15.09 -6.44 -10.18
C THR A 87 16.39 -5.94 -9.54
N SER A 88 16.69 -6.36 -8.31
CA SER A 88 17.98 -6.13 -7.66
C SER A 88 19.08 -7.11 -8.10
N LYS A 89 18.84 -7.92 -9.15
CA LYS A 89 19.78 -8.93 -9.69
C LYS A 89 20.21 -9.98 -8.67
N ARG A 90 19.30 -10.31 -7.75
CA ARG A 90 19.48 -11.29 -6.67
C ARG A 90 18.47 -12.44 -6.80
N SER A 91 18.18 -12.84 -8.03
CA SER A 91 17.25 -13.93 -8.35
C SER A 91 17.61 -15.25 -7.67
N TYR A 92 18.89 -15.48 -7.36
CA TYR A 92 19.38 -16.64 -6.59
C TYR A 92 18.80 -16.74 -5.16
N LEU A 93 18.20 -15.66 -4.64
CA LEU A 93 17.51 -15.66 -3.35
C LEU A 93 16.07 -16.17 -3.43
N ILE A 94 15.50 -16.28 -4.63
CA ILE A 94 14.13 -16.72 -4.85
C ILE A 94 14.07 -18.24 -4.72
N PRO A 95 13.29 -18.79 -3.78
CA PRO A 95 13.12 -20.23 -3.70
C PRO A 95 12.37 -20.75 -4.94
N ASP A 96 12.87 -21.83 -5.55
CA ASP A 96 12.37 -22.38 -6.83
C ASP A 96 10.84 -22.56 -6.89
N LYS A 97 10.21 -22.95 -5.78
CA LYS A 97 8.77 -23.23 -5.70
C LYS A 97 7.90 -21.99 -5.49
N LEU A 98 8.49 -20.86 -5.12
CA LEU A 98 7.74 -19.67 -4.71
C LEU A 98 6.88 -19.08 -5.84
N PRO A 99 7.41 -18.82 -7.05
CA PRO A 99 6.61 -18.22 -8.13
C PRO A 99 5.41 -19.09 -8.53
N ASP A 100 5.64 -20.40 -8.73
CA ASP A 100 4.58 -21.33 -9.12
C ASP A 100 3.55 -21.53 -8.00
N PHE A 101 3.96 -21.42 -6.73
CA PHE A 101 3.03 -21.43 -5.61
C PHE A 101 2.11 -20.20 -5.65
N ILE A 102 2.67 -18.99 -5.74
CA ILE A 102 1.86 -17.76 -5.79
C ILE A 102 0.91 -17.78 -6.98
N TYR A 103 1.38 -18.18 -8.18
CA TYR A 103 0.54 -18.32 -9.36
C TYR A 103 -0.66 -19.23 -9.11
N LYS A 104 -0.44 -20.43 -8.55
CA LYS A 104 -1.52 -21.40 -8.27
C LYS A 104 -2.52 -20.90 -7.23
N GLU A 105 -2.05 -20.17 -6.22
CA GLU A 105 -2.95 -19.58 -5.22
C GLU A 105 -3.82 -18.47 -5.86
N ILE A 106 -3.25 -17.65 -6.74
CA ILE A 106 -4.02 -16.64 -7.51
C ILE A 106 -4.99 -17.29 -8.48
N GLU A 107 -4.58 -18.33 -9.19
CA GLU A 107 -5.44 -19.11 -10.08
C GLU A 107 -6.63 -19.70 -9.31
N SER A 108 -6.38 -20.33 -8.17
CA SER A 108 -7.42 -20.88 -7.31
C SER A 108 -8.40 -19.80 -6.83
N ILE A 109 -7.89 -18.65 -6.37
CA ILE A 109 -8.71 -17.52 -5.91
C ILE A 109 -9.53 -16.90 -7.04
N TRP A 110 -8.99 -16.88 -8.26
CA TRP A 110 -9.67 -16.32 -9.42
C TRP A 110 -10.87 -17.16 -9.86
N ILE A 111 -10.73 -18.49 -9.86
CA ILE A 111 -11.75 -19.41 -10.39
C ILE A 111 -12.75 -19.90 -9.33
N MET A 112 -12.41 -19.83 -8.03
CA MET A 112 -13.32 -20.28 -6.97
C MET A 112 -14.60 -19.42 -6.94
N PRO A 113 -15.76 -19.98 -6.54
CA PRO A 113 -17.00 -19.23 -6.46
C PRO A 113 -16.86 -17.91 -5.69
N ALA A 114 -17.14 -16.79 -6.35
CA ALA A 114 -16.84 -15.47 -5.81
C ALA A 114 -18.03 -14.90 -5.06
N TRP A 115 -17.88 -14.72 -3.74
CA TRP A 115 -18.89 -14.14 -2.87
C TRP A 115 -19.33 -12.73 -3.32
N PHE A 116 -20.61 -12.39 -3.07
CA PHE A 116 -21.19 -11.08 -3.38
C PHE A 116 -22.30 -10.73 -2.39
N TRP A 117 -22.50 -9.44 -2.10
CA TRP A 117 -23.54 -9.01 -1.16
C TRP A 117 -24.97 -9.25 -1.68
N GLY A 118 -25.83 -9.80 -0.82
CA GLY A 118 -27.27 -9.90 -1.10
C GLY A 118 -27.67 -10.95 -2.13
N ARG A 119 -26.77 -11.87 -2.51
CA ARG A 119 -27.06 -13.03 -3.38
C ARG A 119 -26.03 -14.15 -3.20
N GLU A 120 -26.30 -15.27 -3.85
CA GLU A 120 -25.36 -16.40 -3.94
C GLU A 120 -24.07 -16.02 -4.70
N PRO A 121 -22.93 -16.68 -4.37
CA PRO A 121 -21.66 -16.50 -5.07
C PRO A 121 -21.75 -16.69 -6.59
N PHE A 122 -20.88 -16.00 -7.32
CA PHE A 122 -20.72 -16.19 -8.76
C PHE A 122 -19.96 -17.50 -9.04
N PRO A 123 -20.58 -18.47 -9.75
CA PRO A 123 -20.00 -19.80 -9.92
C PRO A 123 -18.74 -19.81 -10.80
N ASN A 124 -18.58 -18.85 -11.73
CA ASN A 124 -17.39 -18.73 -12.58
C ASN A 124 -16.35 -17.75 -11.99
N GLY A 125 -16.40 -17.55 -10.68
CA GLY A 125 -15.39 -16.88 -9.91
C GLY A 125 -15.29 -15.37 -10.08
N MET A 126 -14.10 -14.86 -9.79
CA MET A 126 -13.84 -13.43 -9.60
C MET A 126 -14.08 -12.63 -10.88
N LYS A 127 -13.72 -13.17 -12.05
CA LYS A 127 -13.96 -12.54 -13.34
C LYS A 127 -15.43 -12.20 -13.54
N GLU A 128 -16.32 -13.18 -13.39
CA GLU A 128 -17.76 -13.00 -13.55
C GLU A 128 -18.29 -11.92 -12.61
N ARG A 129 -17.85 -11.97 -11.34
CA ARG A 129 -18.22 -10.97 -10.34
C ARG A 129 -17.78 -9.56 -10.72
N ILE A 130 -16.53 -9.36 -11.15
CA ILE A 130 -16.01 -8.04 -11.51
C ILE A 130 -16.75 -7.50 -12.74
N LEU A 131 -16.91 -8.32 -13.78
CA LEU A 131 -17.60 -7.89 -15.00
C LEU A 131 -19.05 -7.49 -14.71
N TYR A 132 -19.74 -8.24 -13.84
CA TYR A 132 -21.07 -7.89 -13.37
C TYR A 132 -21.10 -6.53 -12.66
N LYS A 133 -20.13 -6.25 -11.78
CA LYS A 133 -20.01 -4.94 -11.08
C LYS A 133 -19.80 -3.79 -12.08
N LEU A 134 -18.94 -3.98 -13.08
CA LEU A 134 -18.58 -2.96 -14.08
C LEU A 134 -19.72 -2.64 -15.07
N GLU A 135 -20.74 -3.48 -15.16
CA GLU A 135 -21.93 -3.25 -15.99
C GLU A 135 -22.95 -2.27 -15.36
N LYS A 136 -22.67 -1.72 -14.18
CA LYS A 136 -23.50 -0.70 -13.49
C LYS A 136 -24.95 -1.14 -13.28
N GLN A 137 -25.08 -2.20 -12.50
CA GLN A 137 -26.33 -2.86 -12.17
C GLN A 137 -27.24 -1.94 -11.34
N ASN A 138 -28.56 -2.10 -11.47
CA ASN A 138 -29.51 -1.44 -10.59
C ASN A 138 -29.71 -2.28 -9.32
N LEU A 139 -28.84 -2.07 -8.33
CA LEU A 139 -28.85 -2.81 -7.05
C LEU A 139 -29.43 -1.97 -5.91
N PRO A 140 -29.98 -2.62 -4.85
CA PRO A 140 -30.57 -1.91 -3.70
C PRO A 140 -29.59 -0.99 -2.97
N PHE A 141 -28.30 -1.35 -2.95
CA PHE A 141 -27.24 -0.57 -2.33
C PHE A 141 -26.09 -0.38 -3.31
N SER A 142 -25.53 0.83 -3.35
CA SER A 142 -24.42 1.17 -4.25
C SER A 142 -23.16 0.36 -3.95
N TYR A 143 -22.85 0.12 -2.67
CA TYR A 143 -21.61 -0.56 -2.29
C TYR A 143 -21.55 -2.04 -2.72
N TYR A 144 -22.67 -2.64 -3.14
CA TYR A 144 -22.65 -4.01 -3.69
C TYR A 144 -21.77 -4.09 -4.95
N GLN A 145 -21.60 -2.96 -5.65
CA GLN A 145 -20.79 -2.85 -6.85
C GLN A 145 -19.35 -2.42 -6.57
N ALA A 146 -18.99 -2.17 -5.30
CA ALA A 146 -17.65 -1.75 -4.95
C ALA A 146 -16.60 -2.80 -5.34
N ILE A 147 -15.50 -2.33 -5.92
CA ILE A 147 -14.27 -3.10 -6.07
C ILE A 147 -13.47 -2.86 -4.79
N ILE A 148 -13.10 -3.94 -4.09
CA ILE A 148 -12.52 -3.85 -2.76
C ILE A 148 -11.09 -4.38 -2.77
N ASP A 149 -10.39 -4.27 -1.63
CA ASP A 149 -9.02 -4.76 -1.46
C ASP A 149 -8.83 -6.18 -2.01
N TYR A 150 -9.85 -7.03 -1.91
CA TYR A 150 -9.82 -8.40 -2.40
C TYR A 150 -9.47 -8.51 -3.89
N GLU A 151 -10.16 -7.78 -4.77
CA GLU A 151 -9.84 -7.77 -6.20
C GLU A 151 -8.51 -7.05 -6.46
N ILE A 152 -8.25 -5.94 -5.77
CA ILE A 152 -7.06 -5.12 -6.02
C ILE A 152 -5.77 -5.86 -5.65
N TYR A 153 -5.77 -6.64 -4.56
CA TYR A 153 -4.64 -7.51 -4.24
C TYR A 153 -4.38 -8.55 -5.34
N VAL A 154 -5.42 -9.17 -5.90
CA VAL A 154 -5.25 -10.12 -7.01
C VAL A 154 -4.64 -9.42 -8.22
N PHE A 155 -5.08 -8.20 -8.54
CA PHE A 155 -4.48 -7.42 -9.64
C PHE A 155 -3.01 -7.12 -9.38
N ALA A 156 -2.65 -6.66 -8.19
CA ALA A 156 -1.27 -6.29 -7.85
C ALA A 156 -0.34 -7.51 -7.80
N ILE A 157 -0.79 -8.66 -7.29
CA ILE A 157 -0.01 -9.90 -7.29
C ILE A 157 0.18 -10.42 -8.71
N ALA A 158 -0.87 -10.39 -9.55
CA ALA A 158 -0.75 -10.76 -10.96
C ALA A 158 0.24 -9.85 -11.70
N ALA A 159 0.23 -8.55 -11.41
CA ALA A 159 1.18 -7.59 -11.95
C ALA A 159 2.62 -7.89 -11.54
N ASP A 160 2.86 -8.25 -10.27
CA ASP A 160 4.17 -8.67 -9.81
C ASP A 160 4.65 -9.97 -10.50
N LEU A 161 3.76 -10.95 -10.68
CA LEU A 161 4.07 -12.19 -11.40
C LEU A 161 4.43 -11.92 -12.86
N LYS A 162 3.69 -11.03 -13.53
CA LYS A 162 4.01 -10.59 -14.90
C LYS A 162 5.38 -9.94 -14.98
N ARG A 163 5.67 -9.02 -14.05
CA ARG A 163 6.98 -8.36 -13.98
C ARG A 163 8.13 -9.35 -13.72
N TYR A 164 7.90 -10.32 -12.84
CA TYR A 164 8.87 -11.39 -12.58
C TYR A 164 9.15 -12.22 -13.83
N GLU A 165 8.10 -12.64 -14.56
CA GLU A 165 8.21 -13.39 -15.82
C GLU A 165 9.09 -12.65 -16.84
N GLU A 166 8.82 -11.36 -17.05
CA GLU A 166 9.56 -10.52 -17.99
C GLU A 166 11.02 -10.31 -17.60
N THR A 167 11.27 -10.01 -16.32
CA THR A 167 12.62 -9.67 -15.86
C THR A 167 13.52 -10.90 -15.80
N SER A 168 12.96 -12.04 -15.36
CA SER A 168 13.67 -13.32 -15.32
C SER A 168 13.88 -13.95 -16.71
N LYS A 169 13.24 -13.40 -17.75
CA LYS A 169 13.22 -13.96 -19.12
C LYS A 169 12.74 -15.41 -19.16
N ILE A 170 11.88 -15.79 -18.21
CA ILE A 170 11.25 -17.10 -18.15
C ILE A 170 9.89 -16.94 -18.81
N GLU A 171 9.69 -17.48 -20.01
CA GLU A 171 8.36 -17.50 -20.64
C GLU A 171 7.51 -18.61 -20.00
N LYS A 172 6.79 -18.27 -18.92
CA LYS A 172 5.83 -19.17 -18.29
C LYS A 172 4.52 -19.24 -19.08
N GLY A 173 4.18 -18.20 -19.84
CA GLY A 173 2.99 -18.15 -20.68
C GLY A 173 1.70 -18.15 -19.88
N TRP A 174 1.69 -17.53 -18.69
CA TRP A 174 0.55 -17.52 -17.79
C TRP A 174 -0.60 -16.64 -18.32
N LEU A 175 -1.39 -17.19 -19.24
CA LEU A 175 -2.51 -16.48 -19.90
C LEU A 175 -3.51 -15.87 -18.92
N LEU A 176 -3.72 -16.52 -17.77
CA LEU A 176 -4.57 -16.01 -16.71
C LEU A 176 -4.10 -14.64 -16.19
N ILE A 177 -2.78 -14.45 -16.07
CA ILE A 177 -2.22 -13.19 -15.56
C ILE A 177 -2.54 -12.05 -16.50
N THR A 178 -2.43 -12.26 -17.82
CA THR A 178 -2.84 -11.26 -18.82
C THR A 178 -4.33 -10.93 -18.69
N GLU A 179 -5.20 -11.93 -18.51
CA GLU A 179 -6.65 -11.69 -18.32
C GLU A 179 -6.93 -10.82 -17.08
N ILE A 180 -6.28 -11.13 -15.96
CA ILE A 180 -6.43 -10.36 -14.71
C ILE A 180 -5.98 -8.92 -14.93
N LEU A 181 -4.89 -8.72 -15.66
CA LEU A 181 -4.32 -7.41 -15.95
C LEU A 181 -5.22 -6.58 -16.87
N ASP A 182 -5.79 -7.16 -17.93
CA ASP A 182 -6.76 -6.49 -18.80
C ASP A 182 -7.98 -6.01 -18.00
N ILE A 183 -8.48 -6.84 -17.08
CA ILE A 183 -9.60 -6.50 -16.21
C ILE A 183 -9.20 -5.39 -15.23
N SER A 184 -7.99 -5.44 -14.67
CA SER A 184 -7.48 -4.40 -13.78
C SER A 184 -7.45 -3.02 -14.46
N TYR A 185 -6.96 -2.96 -15.70
CA TYR A 185 -6.91 -1.72 -16.47
C TYR A 185 -8.32 -1.16 -16.70
N ARG A 186 -9.27 -2.03 -17.07
CA ARG A 186 -10.67 -1.64 -17.21
C ARG A 186 -11.26 -1.10 -15.90
N VAL A 187 -10.99 -1.75 -14.77
CA VAL A 187 -11.47 -1.30 -13.45
C VAL A 187 -10.95 0.11 -13.16
N PHE A 188 -9.64 0.34 -13.18
CA PHE A 188 -9.09 1.65 -12.82
C PHE A 188 -9.49 2.75 -13.81
N SER A 189 -9.68 2.41 -15.09
CA SER A 189 -10.17 3.34 -16.12
C SER A 189 -11.63 3.74 -15.92
N GLN A 190 -12.49 2.82 -15.50
CA GLN A 190 -13.94 3.05 -15.38
C GLN A 190 -14.35 3.61 -14.02
N GLU A 191 -13.66 3.16 -12.96
CA GLU A 191 -14.04 3.41 -11.56
C GLU A 191 -13.20 4.51 -10.90
N GLY A 192 -12.05 4.86 -11.50
CA GLY A 192 -11.21 5.99 -11.07
C GLY A 192 -11.70 7.32 -11.63
N VAL A 193 -11.72 8.37 -10.80
CA VAL A 193 -12.18 9.71 -11.19
C VAL A 193 -11.10 10.75 -10.93
N PHE A 194 -10.57 11.34 -12.00
CA PHE A 194 -9.69 12.51 -11.92
C PHE A 194 -10.50 13.75 -11.53
N GLN A 195 -10.00 14.47 -10.55
CA GLN A 195 -10.59 15.69 -10.01
C GLN A 195 -10.14 16.92 -10.79
N LEU A 196 -10.92 18.00 -10.75
CA LEU A 196 -10.59 19.25 -11.45
C LEU A 196 -9.28 19.89 -10.96
N ASP A 197 -8.97 19.71 -9.68
CA ASP A 197 -7.71 20.17 -9.10
C ASP A 197 -6.55 19.22 -9.41
N GLY A 198 -6.73 18.18 -10.21
CA GLY A 198 -5.71 17.20 -10.58
C GLY A 198 -5.51 16.07 -9.56
N GLY A 199 -6.32 16.01 -8.50
CA GLY A 199 -6.39 14.83 -7.62
C GLY A 199 -7.03 13.63 -8.32
N TRP A 200 -7.06 12.48 -7.64
CA TRP A 200 -7.75 11.28 -8.11
C TRP A 200 -8.43 10.54 -6.95
N LEU A 201 -9.64 10.06 -7.18
CA LEU A 201 -10.44 9.30 -6.23
C LEU A 201 -10.89 7.98 -6.86
N PHE A 202 -10.83 6.89 -6.08
CA PHE A 202 -11.36 5.60 -6.49
C PHE A 202 -12.81 5.46 -6.03
N GLN A 203 -13.71 5.15 -6.98
CA GLN A 203 -15.13 4.87 -6.73
C GLN A 203 -15.85 5.90 -5.83
N PRO A 204 -15.74 7.22 -6.08
CA PRO A 204 -16.42 8.21 -5.25
C PRO A 204 -17.94 8.00 -5.26
N GLY A 205 -18.53 7.99 -4.06
CA GLY A 205 -19.97 7.81 -3.85
C GLY A 205 -20.46 6.36 -3.80
N ILE A 206 -19.62 5.36 -4.17
CA ILE A 206 -20.05 3.94 -4.12
C ILE A 206 -20.34 3.46 -2.71
N TRP A 207 -19.72 4.09 -1.70
CA TRP A 207 -19.80 3.69 -0.30
C TRP A 207 -20.89 4.42 0.49
N LYS A 208 -21.63 5.35 -0.12
CA LYS A 208 -22.55 6.27 0.60
C LYS A 208 -23.56 5.56 1.49
N ASP A 209 -24.00 4.36 1.12
CA ASP A 209 -25.01 3.55 1.81
C ASP A 209 -24.43 2.32 2.51
N HIS A 210 -23.11 2.19 2.57
CA HIS A 210 -22.46 1.12 3.33
C HIS A 210 -22.57 1.38 4.85
N PRO A 211 -22.88 0.37 5.69
CA PRO A 211 -23.00 0.54 7.14
C PRO A 211 -21.81 1.23 7.82
N ASP A 212 -20.59 0.95 7.38
CA ASP A 212 -19.38 1.63 7.88
C ASP A 212 -19.29 3.13 7.53
N TYR A 213 -20.02 3.60 6.51
CA TYR A 213 -19.91 4.94 5.92
C TYR A 213 -21.16 5.82 6.11
N VAL A 214 -22.31 5.25 6.45
CA VAL A 214 -23.57 6.02 6.63
C VAL A 214 -23.50 7.07 7.74
N TYR A 215 -22.43 7.09 8.55
CA TYR A 215 -22.15 8.10 9.57
C TYR A 215 -21.06 9.11 9.16
N ALA A 216 -20.55 9.05 7.92
CA ALA A 216 -19.43 9.88 7.46
C ALA A 216 -19.69 11.40 7.50
N GLY A 217 -20.96 11.83 7.58
CA GLY A 217 -21.31 13.23 7.77
C GLY A 217 -21.41 13.69 9.23
N GLN A 218 -21.19 12.80 10.21
CA GLN A 218 -21.16 13.13 11.64
C GLN A 218 -19.78 13.64 12.04
N ASP A 219 -19.72 14.74 12.78
CA ASP A 219 -18.47 15.43 13.12
C ASP A 219 -17.81 14.89 14.41
N ALA A 220 -18.50 14.03 15.15
CA ALA A 220 -17.97 13.42 16.37
C ALA A 220 -18.68 12.08 16.67
N VAL A 221 -18.00 11.21 17.41
CA VAL A 221 -18.57 9.96 17.93
C VAL A 221 -19.35 10.27 19.19
N LEU A 222 -20.68 10.18 19.11
CA LEU A 222 -21.59 10.37 20.24
C LEU A 222 -22.44 9.11 20.44
N PRO A 223 -23.05 8.90 21.62
CA PRO A 223 -24.04 7.85 21.79
C PRO A 223 -25.26 8.07 20.88
N ASN A 224 -25.79 6.98 20.31
CA ASN A 224 -27.01 6.97 19.49
C ASN A 224 -26.98 7.92 18.29
N LEU A 225 -25.86 7.97 17.55
CA LEU A 225 -25.80 8.78 16.32
C LEU A 225 -26.90 8.38 15.34
N SER A 226 -27.50 9.38 14.70
CA SER A 226 -28.32 9.18 13.51
C SER A 226 -27.42 9.01 12.29
N GLN A 227 -27.88 8.27 11.29
CA GLN A 227 -27.17 8.20 10.01
C GLN A 227 -27.15 9.59 9.36
N LYS A 228 -26.00 9.98 8.83
CA LYS A 228 -25.81 11.19 8.02
C LYS A 228 -24.91 10.84 6.83
N PRO A 229 -25.45 10.10 5.84
CA PRO A 229 -24.69 9.67 4.68
C PRO A 229 -24.16 10.85 3.85
N VAL A 230 -23.02 10.64 3.21
CA VAL A 230 -22.43 11.59 2.28
C VAL A 230 -22.46 10.98 0.87
N GLY A 231 -23.13 11.66 -0.06
CA GLY A 231 -23.47 11.08 -1.36
C GLY A 231 -22.29 10.75 -2.27
N ASP A 232 -21.22 11.54 -2.22
CA ASP A 232 -20.01 11.45 -3.04
C ASP A 232 -18.79 10.93 -2.26
N ILE A 233 -19.01 10.30 -1.10
CA ILE A 233 -17.94 9.88 -0.19
C ILE A 233 -16.93 8.97 -0.87
N ALA A 234 -15.64 9.29 -0.73
CA ALA A 234 -14.56 8.45 -1.24
C ALA A 234 -14.23 7.28 -0.29
N VAL A 235 -13.43 6.34 -0.79
CA VAL A 235 -12.85 5.27 0.03
C VAL A 235 -12.09 5.88 1.22
N ASN A 236 -12.16 5.22 2.38
CA ASN A 236 -11.45 5.66 3.58
C ASN A 236 -9.91 5.57 3.41
N THR A 237 -9.19 6.37 4.19
CA THR A 237 -7.72 6.48 4.12
C THR A 237 -7.01 5.20 4.58
N SER A 238 -7.59 4.47 5.53
CA SER A 238 -7.00 3.20 6.04
C SER A 238 -7.09 2.04 5.04
N HIS A 239 -7.99 2.09 4.05
CA HIS A 239 -7.96 1.16 2.93
C HIS A 239 -7.03 1.65 1.81
N SER A 240 -7.05 2.96 1.57
CA SER A 240 -6.34 3.61 0.47
C SER A 240 -4.82 3.67 0.63
N HIS A 241 -4.27 3.53 1.84
CA HIS A 241 -2.81 3.56 2.05
C HIS A 241 -2.03 2.50 1.27
N ARG A 242 -2.69 1.44 0.79
CA ARG A 242 -2.07 0.38 -0.02
C ARG A 242 -1.92 0.75 -1.50
N LEU A 243 -2.76 1.67 -1.99
CA LEU A 243 -2.81 2.07 -3.40
C LEU A 243 -1.46 2.51 -3.97
N PRO A 244 -0.61 3.30 -3.27
CA PRO A 244 0.66 3.72 -3.83
C PRO A 244 1.51 2.55 -4.35
N LEU A 245 1.62 1.48 -3.56
CA LEU A 245 2.43 0.33 -3.94
C LEU A 245 1.71 -0.59 -4.93
N TRP A 246 0.39 -0.76 -4.82
CA TRP A 246 -0.40 -1.49 -5.83
C TRP A 246 -0.28 -0.85 -7.21
N LEU A 247 -0.33 0.47 -7.29
CA LEU A 247 -0.16 1.22 -8.54
C LEU A 247 1.24 1.03 -9.11
N ILE A 248 2.28 0.96 -8.29
CA ILE A 248 3.64 0.61 -8.75
C ILE A 248 3.67 -0.80 -9.33
N SER A 249 3.10 -1.79 -8.64
CA SER A 249 3.01 -3.16 -9.16
C SER A 249 2.33 -3.18 -10.53
N LEU A 250 1.15 -2.54 -10.63
CA LEU A 250 0.35 -2.48 -11.85
C LEU A 250 1.07 -1.73 -12.98
N GLN A 251 1.65 -0.55 -12.70
CA GLN A 251 2.44 0.21 -13.66
C GLN A 251 3.59 -0.64 -14.22
N ASN A 252 4.33 -1.33 -13.35
CA ASN A 252 5.52 -2.08 -13.75
C ASN A 252 5.24 -3.40 -14.49
N ALA A 253 3.99 -3.83 -14.59
CA ALA A 253 3.61 -5.00 -15.38
C ALA A 253 3.51 -4.72 -16.88
N TYR A 254 3.65 -3.46 -17.31
CA TYR A 254 3.53 -3.05 -18.70
C TYR A 254 4.80 -2.34 -19.19
N SER A 255 4.95 -2.27 -20.52
CA SER A 255 5.96 -1.43 -21.15
C SER A 255 5.62 0.05 -20.95
N LYS A 256 6.65 0.89 -20.81
CA LYS A 256 6.51 2.34 -20.53
C LYS A 256 5.61 3.09 -21.52
N ASP A 257 5.63 2.67 -22.78
CA ASP A 257 4.91 3.34 -23.87
C ASP A 257 3.45 2.88 -23.96
N SER A 258 3.02 1.92 -23.14
CA SER A 258 1.66 1.40 -23.14
C SER A 258 0.67 2.37 -22.49
N GLU A 259 -0.60 2.29 -22.88
CA GLU A 259 -1.65 3.11 -22.28
C GLU A 259 -1.83 2.80 -20.79
N GLU A 260 -1.68 1.53 -20.42
CA GLU A 260 -1.82 1.03 -19.06
C GLU A 260 -0.73 1.60 -18.14
N TYR A 261 0.54 1.55 -18.57
CA TYR A 261 1.65 2.15 -17.83
C TYR A 261 1.38 3.64 -17.56
N ASN A 262 1.02 4.37 -18.62
CA ASN A 262 0.75 5.80 -18.55
C ASN A 262 -0.45 6.13 -17.66
N LEU A 263 -1.51 5.31 -17.69
CA LEU A 263 -2.66 5.48 -16.80
C LEU A 263 -2.24 5.32 -15.34
N TYR A 264 -1.56 4.23 -14.98
CA TYR A 264 -1.19 3.95 -13.59
C TYR A 264 -0.20 4.98 -13.04
N SER A 265 0.79 5.39 -13.85
CA SER A 265 1.69 6.51 -13.50
C SER A 265 0.91 7.81 -13.24
N LYS A 266 -0.02 8.16 -14.13
CA LYS A 266 -0.88 9.35 -13.96
C LYS A 266 -1.75 9.25 -12.70
N ILE A 267 -2.35 8.09 -12.43
CA ILE A 267 -3.15 7.87 -11.22
C ILE A 267 -2.29 8.04 -9.97
N ARG A 268 -1.07 7.47 -9.92
CA ARG A 268 -0.18 7.60 -8.75
C ARG A 268 0.19 9.05 -8.46
N ARG A 269 0.53 9.84 -9.48
CA ARG A 269 0.82 11.28 -9.32
C ARG A 269 -0.41 12.07 -8.85
N ALA A 270 -1.59 11.76 -9.40
CA ALA A 270 -2.84 12.39 -8.98
C ALA A 270 -3.26 11.97 -7.56
N LEU A 271 -2.98 10.72 -7.16
CA LEU A 271 -3.17 10.21 -5.80
C LEU A 271 -2.25 10.94 -4.81
N ALA A 272 -0.98 11.19 -5.18
CA ALA A 272 -0.08 11.99 -4.35
C ALA A 272 -0.64 13.40 -4.13
N LYS A 273 -1.13 14.04 -5.20
CA LYS A 273 -1.78 15.36 -5.10
C LYS A 273 -3.01 15.32 -4.21
N GLN A 274 -3.85 14.30 -4.32
CA GLN A 274 -5.02 14.10 -3.45
C GLN A 274 -4.60 13.94 -1.99
N PHE A 275 -3.63 13.07 -1.72
CA PHE A 275 -3.16 12.80 -0.37
C PHE A 275 -2.60 14.06 0.29
N TYR A 276 -1.62 14.72 -0.32
CA TYR A 276 -0.99 15.92 0.25
C TYR A 276 -1.86 17.17 0.20
N GLY A 277 -2.83 17.24 -0.70
CA GLY A 277 -3.68 18.42 -0.89
C GLY A 277 -4.99 18.40 -0.09
N LYS A 278 -5.50 17.21 0.26
CA LYS A 278 -6.84 17.05 0.87
C LYS A 278 -6.87 16.13 2.09
N VAL A 279 -5.96 15.16 2.17
CA VAL A 279 -6.04 14.08 3.18
C VAL A 279 -5.06 14.30 4.33
N LEU A 280 -3.79 14.55 4.01
CA LEU A 280 -2.75 14.78 4.99
C LEU A 280 -2.95 16.16 5.63
N VAL A 281 -3.04 16.19 6.94
CA VAL A 281 -3.14 17.39 7.75
C VAL A 281 -1.81 17.57 8.49
N PRO A 282 -1.03 18.61 8.15
CA PRO A 282 0.25 18.86 8.81
C PRO A 282 0.07 19.31 10.27
N PRO A 283 1.14 19.24 11.08
CA PRO A 283 1.18 19.90 12.38
C PRO A 283 0.78 21.39 12.29
N SER A 284 0.15 21.88 13.34
CA SER A 284 -0.25 23.28 13.54
C SER A 284 -0.01 23.69 15.00
N ASP A 285 -0.24 24.96 15.32
CA ASP A 285 -0.07 25.47 16.70
C ASP A 285 -0.94 24.70 17.72
N ASP A 286 -2.09 24.19 17.28
CA ASP A 286 -3.03 23.40 18.09
C ASP A 286 -2.75 21.88 18.11
N CYS A 287 -1.81 21.38 17.28
CA CYS A 287 -1.49 19.95 17.21
C CYS A 287 -0.13 19.74 16.55
N ASP A 288 0.85 19.23 17.29
CA ASP A 288 2.25 19.11 16.86
C ASP A 288 2.57 17.86 16.00
N PHE A 289 1.58 17.01 15.75
CA PHE A 289 1.72 15.79 14.95
C PHE A 289 0.84 15.78 13.69
N TYR A 290 1.28 15.03 12.68
CA TYR A 290 0.53 14.82 11.43
C TYR A 290 -0.73 14.01 11.67
N ARG A 291 -1.79 14.32 10.93
CA ARG A 291 -3.04 13.55 10.91
C ARG A 291 -3.46 13.27 9.48
N THR A 292 -4.39 12.36 9.29
CA THR A 292 -5.09 12.16 8.03
C THR A 292 -6.58 12.36 8.25
N THR A 293 -7.28 12.97 7.30
CA THR A 293 -8.74 12.85 7.26
C THR A 293 -9.15 11.39 7.09
N ASN A 294 -10.34 11.04 7.55
CA ASN A 294 -10.81 9.64 7.48
C ASN A 294 -11.09 9.17 6.04
N PHE A 295 -11.42 10.07 5.13
CA PHE A 295 -11.77 9.74 3.75
C PHE A 295 -10.88 10.46 2.74
N MET A 296 -10.64 9.81 1.60
CA MET A 296 -9.71 10.29 0.57
C MET A 296 -10.16 11.58 -0.13
N ASP A 297 -11.44 11.94 -0.06
CA ASP A 297 -11.98 13.21 -0.56
C ASP A 297 -11.74 14.39 0.38
N GLY A 298 -11.05 14.17 1.50
CA GLY A 298 -10.77 15.17 2.54
C GLY A 298 -11.88 15.30 3.59
N LYS A 299 -12.97 14.54 3.48
CA LYS A 299 -13.98 14.49 4.54
C LYS A 299 -13.44 13.73 5.74
N ASN A 300 -13.89 14.13 6.92
CA ASN A 300 -13.30 13.67 8.17
C ASN A 300 -14.33 13.32 9.25
N GLY A 301 -15.51 12.88 8.85
CA GLY A 301 -16.52 12.45 9.82
C GLY A 301 -16.32 11.01 10.31
N VAL A 302 -17.33 10.53 11.03
CA VAL A 302 -17.30 9.22 11.71
C VAL A 302 -17.28 8.05 10.73
N TYR A 303 -16.41 7.07 11.00
CA TYR A 303 -16.28 5.82 10.26
C TYR A 303 -16.47 4.60 11.16
N ARG A 304 -17.10 3.52 10.65
CA ARG A 304 -17.32 2.25 11.37
C ARG A 304 -18.00 2.41 12.73
N TYR A 305 -19.03 3.24 12.80
CA TYR A 305 -19.84 3.34 14.01
C TYR A 305 -20.64 2.05 14.28
N ASN A 306 -20.63 1.57 15.51
CA ASN A 306 -21.20 0.28 15.94
C ASN A 306 -20.62 -0.95 15.22
N TYR A 307 -19.38 -0.86 14.74
CA TYR A 307 -18.73 -1.98 14.07
C TYR A 307 -18.45 -3.12 15.05
N GLN A 308 -18.63 -4.37 14.60
CA GLN A 308 -18.63 -5.57 15.44
C GLN A 308 -17.39 -5.69 16.34
N THR A 309 -16.20 -5.32 15.83
CA THR A 309 -14.94 -5.43 16.59
C THR A 309 -14.62 -4.20 17.45
N LEU A 310 -15.45 -3.15 17.40
CA LEU A 310 -15.30 -1.94 18.21
C LEU A 310 -16.28 -1.93 19.39
N GLY A 311 -17.49 -2.44 19.18
CA GLY A 311 -18.58 -2.47 20.14
C GLY A 311 -19.60 -1.35 19.94
N GLU A 312 -20.61 -1.32 20.80
CA GLU A 312 -21.72 -0.38 20.73
C GLU A 312 -21.29 1.06 21.07
N ASN A 313 -21.90 2.03 20.38
CA ASN A 313 -21.68 3.47 20.47
C ASN A 313 -20.21 3.89 20.23
N LYS A 314 -19.45 3.06 19.51
CA LYS A 314 -18.03 3.30 19.19
C LYS A 314 -17.83 3.34 17.68
N GLY A 315 -16.89 4.15 17.24
CA GLY A 315 -16.47 4.28 15.85
C GLY A 315 -15.21 5.15 15.77
N TYR A 316 -14.56 5.20 14.62
CA TYR A 316 -13.46 6.12 14.40
C TYR A 316 -14.02 7.53 14.17
N GLY A 317 -13.77 8.42 15.12
CA GLY A 317 -14.03 9.85 14.97
C GLY A 317 -13.04 10.53 14.02
N PRO A 318 -13.18 11.85 13.83
CA PRO A 318 -12.27 12.63 13.00
C PRO A 318 -10.80 12.33 13.30
N TYR A 319 -10.02 12.14 12.24
CA TYR A 319 -8.59 11.82 12.28
C TYR A 319 -8.19 10.47 12.88
N GLN A 320 -9.11 9.66 13.42
CA GLN A 320 -8.74 8.42 14.12
C GLN A 320 -8.29 7.27 13.20
N LEU A 321 -8.25 7.48 11.88
CA LEU A 321 -7.56 6.58 10.93
C LEU A 321 -6.08 6.93 10.70
N SER A 322 -5.58 8.00 11.32
CA SER A 322 -4.21 8.52 11.13
C SER A 322 -3.12 7.51 11.48
N GLY A 323 -3.37 6.56 12.39
CA GLY A 323 -2.39 5.54 12.78
C GLY A 323 -1.90 4.68 11.60
N THR A 324 -2.72 4.52 10.55
CA THR A 324 -2.32 3.76 9.36
C THR A 324 -1.18 4.40 8.57
N MET A 325 -0.99 5.70 8.70
CA MET A 325 0.15 6.41 8.09
C MET A 325 1.50 5.90 8.60
N LEU A 326 1.55 5.45 9.86
CA LEU A 326 2.76 4.91 10.50
C LEU A 326 3.21 3.57 9.92
N LEU A 327 2.37 2.89 9.13
CA LEU A 327 2.76 1.70 8.36
C LEU A 327 3.68 2.05 7.18
N GLY A 328 3.85 3.32 6.85
CA GLY A 328 4.86 3.78 5.91
C GLY A 328 4.50 3.69 4.42
N TRP A 329 3.36 3.08 4.07
CA TRP A 329 3.02 2.80 2.66
C TRP A 329 2.86 4.03 1.76
N TRP A 330 2.57 5.20 2.33
CA TRP A 330 2.53 6.45 1.55
C TRP A 330 3.92 6.85 1.02
N THR A 331 5.01 6.25 1.52
CA THR A 331 6.37 6.44 0.98
C THR A 331 6.46 6.06 -0.51
N PHE A 332 5.58 5.17 -0.98
CA PHE A 332 5.56 4.69 -2.36
C PHE A 332 4.82 5.64 -3.33
N LEU A 333 4.45 6.85 -2.90
CA LEU A 333 3.92 7.87 -3.80
C LEU A 333 5.02 8.50 -4.68
N TYR A 334 6.26 8.56 -4.19
CA TYR A 334 7.44 9.16 -4.83
C TYR A 334 7.23 10.59 -5.35
N SER A 335 6.67 11.46 -4.51
CA SER A 335 6.53 12.89 -4.79
C SER A 335 7.65 13.76 -4.20
N GLY A 336 8.55 13.16 -3.41
CA GLY A 336 9.64 13.82 -2.68
C GLY A 336 9.19 14.36 -1.31
N LYS A 337 7.89 14.61 -1.13
CA LYS A 337 7.30 15.11 0.13
C LYS A 337 7.25 14.06 1.24
N GLU A 338 7.40 12.79 0.88
CA GLU A 338 7.35 11.67 1.81
C GLU A 338 8.53 11.72 2.78
N TYR A 339 9.69 12.25 2.37
CA TYR A 339 10.85 12.38 3.24
C TYR A 339 10.56 13.27 4.44
N GLU A 340 9.94 14.43 4.23
CA GLU A 340 9.57 15.36 5.30
C GLU A 340 8.54 14.74 6.24
N LEU A 341 7.48 14.15 5.68
CA LEU A 341 6.44 13.48 6.45
C LEU A 341 7.03 12.42 7.38
N TYR A 342 7.79 11.48 6.82
CA TYR A 342 8.32 10.36 7.59
C TYR A 342 9.46 10.75 8.51
N SER A 343 10.31 11.72 8.13
CA SER A 343 11.32 12.26 9.04
C SER A 343 10.69 12.94 10.25
N HIS A 344 9.60 13.69 10.06
CA HIS A 344 8.86 14.28 11.19
C HIS A 344 8.26 13.19 12.07
N LEU A 345 7.55 12.21 11.48
CA LEU A 345 6.95 11.11 12.22
C LEU A 345 7.98 10.31 13.03
N THR A 346 9.16 10.04 12.48
CA THR A 346 10.24 9.37 13.20
C THR A 346 10.72 10.20 14.40
N ASN A 347 10.86 11.51 14.24
CA ASN A 347 11.28 12.41 15.32
C ASN A 347 10.21 12.62 16.40
N GLN A 348 8.98 12.12 16.19
CA GLN A 348 7.92 12.13 17.20
C GLN A 348 7.99 10.93 18.14
N PHE A 349 8.88 9.95 17.91
CA PHE A 349 9.05 8.83 18.84
C PHE A 349 9.98 9.20 20.01
N PRO A 350 9.67 8.82 21.26
CA PRO A 350 8.44 8.14 21.67
C PRO A 350 7.22 9.06 21.58
N LEU A 351 6.11 8.51 21.06
CA LEU A 351 4.89 9.26 20.78
C LEU A 351 4.29 9.90 22.05
N SER A 352 3.78 11.13 21.92
CA SER A 352 3.01 11.80 22.97
C SER A 352 1.72 11.03 23.28
N ALA A 353 1.18 11.20 24.50
CA ALA A 353 -0.09 10.57 24.87
C ALA A 353 -1.25 10.96 23.93
N GLU A 354 -1.29 12.22 23.53
CA GLU A 354 -2.29 12.76 22.60
C GLU A 354 -2.19 12.13 21.20
N SER A 355 -0.97 12.03 20.64
CA SER A 355 -0.78 11.38 19.35
C SER A 355 -1.11 9.89 19.41
N MET A 356 -0.78 9.20 20.51
CA MET A 356 -1.15 7.79 20.71
C MET A 356 -2.66 7.59 20.79
N GLU A 357 -3.42 8.51 21.39
CA GLU A 357 -4.87 8.44 21.43
C GLU A 357 -5.48 8.53 20.02
N ILE A 358 -5.00 9.47 19.20
CA ILE A 358 -5.47 9.63 17.81
C ILE A 358 -5.01 8.46 16.93
N TYR A 359 -3.74 8.06 17.00
CA TYR A 359 -3.20 6.98 16.17
C TYR A 359 -3.71 5.59 16.58
N GLY A 360 -3.93 5.36 17.87
CA GLY A 360 -4.51 4.14 18.39
C GLY A 360 -5.98 3.96 17.98
N GLY A 361 -6.71 5.07 17.81
CA GLY A 361 -8.13 5.08 17.48
C GLY A 361 -8.95 4.33 18.54
N THR A 362 -9.98 3.59 18.11
CA THR A 362 -10.90 2.88 19.02
C THR A 362 -10.44 1.48 19.46
N GLY A 363 -9.22 1.08 19.11
CA GLY A 363 -8.70 -0.27 19.36
C GLY A 363 -9.41 -1.35 18.51
N THR A 364 -8.96 -2.60 18.60
CA THR A 364 -9.61 -3.75 17.95
C THR A 364 -9.63 -4.93 18.90
N THR A 365 -10.69 -5.75 18.83
CA THR A 365 -10.77 -7.03 19.55
C THR A 365 -10.10 -8.19 18.81
N ARG A 366 -9.57 -7.96 17.60
CA ARG A 366 -8.86 -8.98 16.82
C ARG A 366 -7.61 -9.45 17.57
N GLU A 367 -7.41 -10.77 17.64
CA GLU A 367 -6.14 -11.33 18.12
C GLU A 367 -5.00 -10.95 17.16
N ARG A 368 -3.86 -10.51 17.71
CA ARG A 368 -2.69 -10.08 16.95
C ARG A 368 -1.43 -10.63 17.60
N HIS A 369 -0.36 -10.67 16.83
CA HIS A 369 0.97 -10.93 17.32
C HIS A 369 1.33 -10.05 18.55
N PRO A 370 2.04 -10.57 19.58
CA PRO A 370 2.40 -9.79 20.77
C PRO A 370 3.18 -8.50 20.50
N LEU A 371 3.96 -8.45 19.40
CA LEU A 371 4.66 -7.24 18.95
C LEU A 371 3.73 -6.17 18.33
N LEU A 372 2.49 -6.53 18.02
CA LEU A 372 1.52 -5.70 17.31
C LEU A 372 0.22 -5.46 18.08
N MET A 373 0.10 -6.02 19.29
CA MET A 373 -1.05 -5.86 20.17
C MET A 373 -0.81 -4.67 21.12
N ASN A 374 -1.05 -3.44 20.62
CA ASN A 374 -0.85 -2.17 21.35
C ASN A 374 0.59 -1.84 21.77
N THR A 375 1.55 -2.73 21.50
CA THR A 375 2.97 -2.53 21.79
C THR A 375 3.72 -1.90 20.61
N GLN A 376 3.17 -1.92 19.40
CA GLN A 376 3.82 -1.44 18.18
C GLN A 376 4.22 0.05 18.22
N TYR A 377 3.52 0.83 19.05
CA TYR A 377 3.78 2.26 19.24
C TYR A 377 4.97 2.54 20.17
N THR A 378 5.37 1.56 20.99
CA THR A 378 6.36 1.75 22.07
C THR A 378 7.52 0.75 22.03
N ASN A 379 7.38 -0.36 21.31
CA ASN A 379 8.44 -1.37 21.15
C ASN A 379 9.43 -1.06 20.02
N GLY A 380 9.28 0.09 19.35
CA GLY A 380 10.13 0.55 18.25
C GLY A 380 9.73 0.03 16.86
N MET A 381 8.67 -0.77 16.72
CA MET A 381 8.24 -1.32 15.42
C MET A 381 7.82 -0.20 14.44
N LEU A 382 6.90 0.67 14.85
CA LEU A 382 6.45 1.79 14.01
C LEU A 382 7.51 2.90 13.89
N GLU A 383 8.34 3.09 14.92
CA GLU A 383 9.50 3.97 14.85
C GLU A 383 10.45 3.53 13.73
N LEU A 384 10.79 2.24 13.69
CA LEU A 384 11.62 1.69 12.63
C LEU A 384 10.96 1.79 11.26
N ILE A 385 9.67 1.45 11.13
CA ILE A 385 8.97 1.52 9.84
C ILE A 385 8.93 2.95 9.29
N THR A 386 8.62 3.95 10.14
CA THR A 386 8.64 5.36 9.72
C THR A 386 10.06 5.82 9.36
N SER A 387 11.07 5.41 10.13
CA SER A 387 12.47 5.73 9.82
C SER A 387 12.90 5.14 8.48
N LEU A 388 12.59 3.86 8.23
CA LEU A 388 12.87 3.21 6.96
C LEU A 388 12.09 3.86 5.80
N SER A 389 10.88 4.36 6.05
CA SER A 389 10.11 5.09 5.04
C SER A 389 10.80 6.40 4.62
N ALA A 390 11.45 7.11 5.55
CA ALA A 390 12.26 8.29 5.24
C ALA A 390 13.57 7.92 4.53
N GLU A 391 14.27 6.87 5.01
CA GLU A 391 15.52 6.40 4.40
C GLU A 391 15.32 5.91 2.96
N ILE A 392 14.16 5.33 2.62
CA ILE A 392 13.80 5.01 1.24
C ILE A 392 13.88 6.26 0.36
N GLN A 393 13.27 7.38 0.79
CA GLN A 393 13.27 8.61 -0.01
C GLN A 393 14.66 9.22 -0.11
N LYS A 394 15.42 9.20 0.98
CA LYS A 394 16.82 9.66 1.01
C LYS A 394 17.67 8.86 0.05
N SER A 395 17.59 7.53 0.09
CA SER A 395 18.38 6.65 -0.78
C SER A 395 18.00 6.79 -2.26
N LYS A 396 16.76 7.18 -2.58
CA LYS A 396 16.37 7.49 -3.96
C LYS A 396 16.89 8.85 -4.42
N GLY A 397 16.98 9.82 -3.50
CA GLY A 397 17.48 11.16 -3.81
C GLY A 397 19.00 11.26 -3.91
N ASP A 398 19.73 10.39 -3.21
CA ASP A 398 21.20 10.26 -3.24
C ASP A 398 21.62 9.35 -4.40
N ILE A 399 21.59 9.92 -5.61
CA ILE A 399 21.79 9.19 -6.88
C ILE A 399 23.26 8.84 -7.06
N ASP A 400 24.18 9.71 -6.62
CA ASP A 400 25.62 9.47 -6.70
C ASP A 400 26.17 8.58 -5.57
N LYS A 401 25.32 8.26 -4.58
CA LYS A 401 25.59 7.40 -3.41
C LYS A 401 26.69 7.97 -2.50
N ASN A 402 26.81 9.29 -2.41
CA ASN A 402 27.78 9.96 -1.53
C ASN A 402 27.22 10.24 -0.11
N GLN A 403 25.96 9.85 0.17
CA GLN A 403 25.21 10.05 1.42
C GLN A 403 24.67 11.45 1.67
N ILE A 404 24.83 12.36 0.72
CA ILE A 404 24.41 13.76 0.75
C ILE A 404 23.57 14.01 -0.50
N ILE A 405 22.40 14.64 -0.33
CA ILE A 405 21.57 15.05 -1.47
C ILE A 405 21.89 16.50 -1.80
N ASP A 406 22.63 16.74 -2.87
CA ASP A 406 23.11 18.07 -3.26
C ASP A 406 23.07 18.33 -4.78
N LEU A 407 23.85 19.34 -5.24
CA LEU A 407 23.91 19.72 -6.65
C LEU A 407 24.53 18.63 -7.54
N SER A 408 25.30 17.69 -6.99
CA SER A 408 25.85 16.54 -7.72
C SER A 408 24.73 15.60 -8.19
N ASP A 409 23.76 15.29 -7.33
CA ASP A 409 22.59 14.48 -7.69
C ASP A 409 21.74 15.18 -8.75
N LEU A 410 21.48 16.47 -8.55
CA LEU A 410 20.73 17.27 -9.51
C LEU A 410 21.45 17.31 -10.88
N LYS A 411 22.78 17.39 -10.88
CA LYS A 411 23.58 17.35 -12.12
C LYS A 411 23.44 16.00 -12.84
N ILE A 412 23.30 14.90 -12.11
CA ILE A 412 23.04 13.58 -12.72
C ILE A 412 21.67 13.57 -13.40
N ILE A 413 20.61 14.08 -12.76
CA ILE A 413 19.29 14.19 -13.37
C ILE A 413 19.33 15.05 -14.63
N ILE A 414 19.87 16.26 -14.54
CA ILE A 414 19.97 17.19 -15.69
C ILE A 414 20.77 16.55 -16.84
N GLY A 415 21.85 15.83 -16.53
CA GLY A 415 22.66 15.12 -17.51
C GLY A 415 21.92 13.96 -18.21
N ASN A 416 20.82 13.47 -17.62
CA ASN A 416 19.97 12.43 -18.17
C ASN A 416 18.59 12.93 -18.61
N PHE A 417 18.35 14.25 -18.65
CA PHE A 417 17.04 14.81 -18.98
C PHE A 417 16.53 14.31 -20.34
N GLY A 418 15.28 13.85 -20.38
CA GLY A 418 14.63 13.24 -21.53
C GLY A 418 15.07 11.80 -21.84
N ARG A 419 15.96 11.20 -21.02
CA ARG A 419 16.25 9.77 -21.14
C ARG A 419 15.14 8.96 -20.51
N GLU A 420 14.88 7.83 -21.14
CA GLU A 420 14.03 6.79 -20.60
C GLU A 420 14.94 5.85 -19.79
N ASP A 421 14.74 5.78 -18.48
CA ASP A 421 15.48 4.85 -17.63
C ASP A 421 14.57 3.66 -17.27
N ILE A 422 15.10 2.45 -17.43
CA ILE A 422 14.29 1.23 -17.28
C ILE A 422 14.28 0.86 -15.80
N ASN A 423 13.29 1.38 -15.07
CA ASN A 423 12.76 0.83 -13.82
C ASN A 423 13.84 0.25 -12.87
N ALA A 424 14.91 1.00 -12.63
CA ALA A 424 15.85 0.62 -11.59
C ALA A 424 15.17 0.94 -10.25
N ILE A 425 14.83 -0.11 -9.50
CA ILE A 425 14.32 0.02 -8.13
C ILE A 425 15.35 0.75 -7.25
N ILE A 426 16.64 0.69 -7.64
CA ILE A 426 17.80 1.24 -6.93
C ILE A 426 18.34 2.45 -7.70
N ALA A 427 18.59 3.57 -6.99
CA ALA A 427 19.29 4.79 -7.42
C ALA A 427 19.30 5.02 -8.95
N SER A 428 18.19 5.58 -9.45
CA SER A 428 17.97 5.96 -10.84
C SER A 428 17.82 7.48 -10.95
N PRO A 429 18.26 8.12 -12.05
CA PRO A 429 17.89 9.50 -12.35
C PRO A 429 16.38 9.72 -12.49
N ASP A 430 15.59 8.68 -12.81
CA ASP A 430 14.12 8.68 -12.73
C ASP A 430 13.70 8.32 -11.29
N VAL A 431 13.85 9.30 -10.41
CA VAL A 431 13.62 9.14 -8.96
C VAL A 431 12.14 9.00 -8.64
N ASN A 432 11.27 9.56 -9.47
CA ASN A 432 9.83 9.51 -9.31
C ASN A 432 9.23 8.20 -9.87
N GLN A 433 9.98 7.47 -10.70
CA GLN A 433 9.63 6.20 -11.34
C GLN A 433 8.41 6.31 -12.26
N ASP A 434 8.38 7.31 -13.14
CA ASP A 434 7.37 7.41 -14.21
C ASP A 434 7.92 7.09 -15.60
N GLY A 435 9.15 6.56 -15.69
CA GLY A 435 9.74 5.97 -16.89
C GLY A 435 10.52 6.96 -17.75
N ILE A 436 10.58 8.23 -17.35
CA ILE A 436 11.28 9.29 -18.06
C ILE A 436 11.92 10.24 -17.06
N VAL A 437 13.17 10.62 -17.33
CA VAL A 437 13.86 11.64 -16.52
C VAL A 437 13.40 13.02 -16.98
N ASP A 438 12.59 13.71 -16.18
CA ASP A 438 12.01 14.99 -16.55
C ASP A 438 12.03 16.06 -15.42
N ILE A 439 11.18 17.07 -15.55
CA ILE A 439 11.10 18.17 -14.59
C ILE A 439 10.58 17.72 -13.22
N LEU A 440 9.83 16.63 -13.14
CA LEU A 440 9.31 16.06 -11.90
C LEU A 440 10.43 15.43 -11.08
N ASP A 441 11.42 14.80 -11.71
CA ASP A 441 12.61 14.28 -11.04
C ASP A 441 13.50 15.40 -10.50
N ILE A 442 13.66 16.46 -11.28
CA ILE A 442 14.33 17.69 -10.84
C ILE A 442 13.61 18.26 -9.60
N LEU A 443 12.28 18.37 -9.65
CA LEU A 443 11.49 18.89 -8.54
C LEU A 443 11.60 18.00 -7.29
N TYR A 444 11.60 16.67 -7.46
CA TYR A 444 11.80 15.71 -6.39
C TYR A 444 13.13 15.97 -5.65
N ILE A 445 14.25 16.09 -6.40
CA ILE A 445 15.55 16.37 -5.79
C ILE A 445 15.59 17.76 -5.14
N ILE A 446 15.03 18.79 -5.77
CA ILE A 446 14.97 20.14 -5.17
C ILE A 446 14.22 20.11 -3.84
N ILE A 447 13.09 19.40 -3.77
CA ILE A 447 12.31 19.23 -2.53
C ILE A 447 13.19 18.59 -1.45
N LEU A 448 13.95 17.54 -1.78
CA LEU A 448 14.85 16.89 -0.83
C LEU A 448 16.03 17.80 -0.42
N MET A 449 16.70 18.43 -1.37
CA MET A 449 17.83 19.36 -1.13
C MET A 449 17.45 20.50 -0.17
N GLN A 450 16.24 21.06 -0.32
CA GLN A 450 15.72 22.08 0.60
C GLN A 450 15.61 21.59 2.05
N ARG A 451 15.60 20.27 2.29
CA ARG A 451 15.56 19.69 3.63
C ARG A 451 16.95 19.35 4.17
N PHE A 452 17.91 19.02 3.30
CA PHE A 452 19.29 18.75 3.69
C PHE A 452 20.17 20.01 3.80
N SER A 453 19.84 21.10 3.10
CA SER A 453 20.63 22.35 3.10
C SER A 453 20.47 23.20 4.37
N TYR A 454 19.53 22.85 5.27
CA TYR A 454 19.22 23.57 6.52
C TYR A 454 19.63 22.81 7.80
N ARG A 455 20.48 21.78 7.67
CA ARG A 455 21.18 21.14 8.77
C ARG A 455 22.67 21.43 8.65
#